data_AF-A0A1H7HLJ3-F1
#
_entry.id   AF-A0A1H7HLJ3-F1
#
_cell.length_a   1.000
_cell.length_b   1.000
_cell.length_c   1.000
_cell.angle_alpha   90.00
_cell.angle_beta   90.00
_cell.angle_gamma   90.00
#
_symmetry.space_group_name_H-M   'P 1'
#
loop_
_entity.id
_entity.type
_entity.pdbx_description
1 polymer ?
#
loop_
_entity_poly.entity_id
_entity_poly.type
_entity_poly.pdbx_seq_one_letter_code
_entity_poly.pdbx_strand_id
1 'polypeptide(L)'
;MNGGFGVAATSLWGRVARVRRRRWRIAQLLVALPCVPLLAYDANSHRPVATDADKFWHDASLPFLVLAVTLPLWRAPEEGLPDALRLRELHRRICRRAAVVLLLAASVTVSFDHWYTWHGNPAAANAAGTVGLDLLALAPVVWLVLEPLLWTLWPAPVRRGVRVAQTAEALYRPRRRRSKSRSVIVPEPVPGGITDFDADQGASGRPRPHLHEPARARSADRRTAPARGRQRHQEAYLHWDGAALTVCDGRGRVRTVPLADTAHPGGVAELVWLSPRNQLLFLDRDGYRLGRTLGGLKTEPGTVSRVSVAAGLAFNAYQLSTWNETRAEQSALLFPRRPLLSRLRRRAASSA
;
A
#
# COMPACT_ATOMS: atom_id res chain seq x y z
N MET A 1 -11.99 -23.78 -23.37
CA MET A 1 -12.55 -24.54 -22.22
C MET A 1 -11.44 -24.75 -21.21
N ASN A 2 -11.40 -24.00 -20.09
CA ASN A 2 -10.44 -24.15 -18.97
C ASN A 2 -10.97 -23.39 -17.72
N GLY A 3 -12.24 -23.63 -17.34
CA GLY A 3 -12.92 -22.83 -16.29
C GLY A 3 -13.11 -23.50 -14.93
N GLY A 4 -12.81 -24.80 -14.78
CA GLY A 4 -13.21 -25.58 -13.59
C GLY A 4 -12.21 -25.58 -12.43
N PHE A 5 -10.91 -25.43 -12.68
CA PHE A 5 -9.88 -25.64 -11.64
C PHE A 5 -9.72 -24.46 -10.66
N GLY A 6 -10.10 -23.24 -11.04
CA GLY A 6 -9.97 -22.06 -10.17
C GLY A 6 -10.89 -22.06 -8.95
N VAL A 7 -12.11 -22.59 -9.09
CA VAL A 7 -13.11 -22.61 -8.00
C VAL A 7 -12.80 -23.73 -6.99
N ALA A 8 -12.34 -24.89 -7.45
CA ALA A 8 -11.94 -25.99 -6.58
C ALA A 8 -10.69 -25.63 -5.75
N ALA A 9 -9.67 -25.03 -6.37
CA ALA A 9 -8.44 -24.62 -5.70
C ALA A 9 -8.70 -23.56 -4.61
N THR A 10 -9.48 -22.52 -4.91
CA THR A 10 -9.82 -21.47 -3.92
C THR A 10 -10.58 -22.02 -2.70
N SER A 11 -11.41 -23.04 -2.89
CA SER A 11 -12.14 -23.70 -1.78
C SER A 11 -11.22 -24.54 -0.87
N LEU A 12 -10.22 -25.22 -1.43
CA LEU A 12 -9.23 -26.03 -0.71
C LEU A 12 -8.27 -25.14 0.08
N TRP A 13 -7.73 -24.10 -0.54
CA TRP A 13 -6.91 -23.08 0.13
C TRP A 13 -7.67 -22.42 1.30
N GLY A 14 -8.96 -22.14 1.11
CA GLY A 14 -9.83 -21.62 2.16
C GLY A 14 -10.03 -22.57 3.35
N ARG A 15 -10.04 -23.89 3.12
CA ARG A 15 -10.11 -24.91 4.19
C ARG A 15 -8.76 -25.06 4.91
N VAL A 16 -7.65 -25.15 4.17
CA VAL A 16 -6.30 -25.24 4.74
C VAL A 16 -5.98 -24.00 5.59
N ALA A 17 -6.32 -22.81 5.11
CA ALA A 17 -6.14 -21.57 5.86
C ALA A 17 -7.00 -21.50 7.15
N ARG A 18 -8.18 -22.15 7.18
CA ARG A 18 -9.01 -22.25 8.39
C ARG A 18 -8.41 -23.23 9.40
N VAL A 19 -7.94 -24.40 8.96
CA VAL A 19 -7.28 -25.37 9.83
C VAL A 19 -6.00 -24.80 10.43
N ARG A 20 -5.16 -24.14 9.61
CA ARG A 20 -3.95 -23.44 10.09
C ARG A 20 -4.30 -22.38 11.14
N ARG A 21 -5.34 -21.55 10.90
CA ARG A 21 -5.81 -20.56 11.89
C ARG A 21 -6.28 -21.20 13.19
N ARG A 22 -7.00 -22.32 13.14
CA ARG A 22 -7.47 -23.03 14.33
C ARG A 22 -6.30 -23.60 15.15
N ARG A 23 -5.31 -24.22 14.49
CA ARG A 23 -4.08 -24.71 15.15
C ARG A 23 -3.34 -23.59 15.89
N TRP A 24 -3.23 -22.42 15.28
CA TRP A 24 -2.59 -21.26 15.93
C TRP A 24 -3.39 -20.70 17.10
N ARG A 25 -4.72 -20.63 17.00
CA ARG A 25 -5.56 -20.26 18.17
C ARG A 25 -5.39 -21.24 19.31
N ILE A 26 -5.29 -22.54 19.03
CA ILE A 26 -5.02 -23.56 20.04
C ILE A 26 -3.63 -23.32 20.65
N ALA A 27 -2.59 -23.08 19.85
CA ALA A 27 -1.26 -22.77 20.38
C ALA A 27 -1.25 -21.51 21.25
N GLN A 28 -1.98 -20.45 20.88
CA GLN A 28 -2.14 -19.25 21.71
C GLN A 28 -2.82 -19.57 23.05
N LEU A 29 -3.88 -20.37 23.03
CA LEU A 29 -4.58 -20.79 24.24
C LEU A 29 -3.68 -21.65 25.14
N LEU A 30 -2.88 -22.53 24.57
CA LEU A 30 -1.93 -23.37 25.33
C LEU A 30 -0.81 -22.53 25.97
N VAL A 31 -0.29 -21.52 25.27
CA VAL A 31 0.72 -20.61 25.83
C VAL A 31 0.14 -19.65 26.87
N ALA A 32 -1.14 -19.28 26.74
CA ALA A 32 -1.86 -18.47 27.73
C ALA A 32 -2.37 -19.29 28.93
N LEU A 33 -2.42 -20.62 28.83
CA LEU A 33 -2.95 -21.51 29.85
C LEU A 33 -2.30 -21.34 31.24
N PRO A 34 -0.97 -21.11 31.37
CA PRO A 34 -0.33 -20.83 32.65
C PRO A 34 -0.79 -19.50 33.29
N CYS A 35 -1.35 -18.57 32.52
CA CYS A 35 -1.85 -17.28 33.03
C CYS A 35 -3.18 -17.45 33.78
N VAL A 36 -3.98 -18.46 33.43
CA VAL A 36 -5.31 -18.68 34.02
C VAL A 36 -5.22 -19.01 35.52
N PRO A 37 -4.40 -19.95 36.01
CA PRO A 37 -4.28 -20.20 37.44
C PRO A 37 -3.62 -19.02 38.19
N LEU A 38 -2.67 -18.30 37.56
CA LEU A 38 -2.01 -17.14 38.16
C LEU A 38 -2.98 -15.95 38.35
N LEU A 39 -3.86 -15.69 37.38
CA LEU A 39 -4.89 -14.66 37.48
C LEU A 39 -6.11 -15.09 38.32
N ALA A 40 -6.44 -16.39 38.31
CA ALA A 40 -7.53 -16.92 39.14
C ALA A 40 -7.19 -16.95 40.63
N TYR A 41 -5.91 -17.10 40.97
CA TYR A 41 -5.42 -16.96 42.34
C TYR A 41 -5.71 -15.55 42.89
N ASP A 42 -5.45 -14.52 42.08
CA ASP A 42 -5.65 -13.10 42.40
C ASP A 42 -7.15 -12.72 42.51
N ALA A 43 -8.00 -13.31 41.65
CA ALA A 43 -9.45 -13.04 41.66
C ALA A 43 -10.19 -13.69 42.85
N ASN A 44 -9.69 -14.80 43.40
CA ASN A 44 -10.30 -15.49 44.55
C ASN A 44 -9.79 -14.97 45.90
N SER A 45 -8.68 -14.23 45.93
CA SER A 45 -8.27 -13.49 47.12
C SER A 45 -9.12 -12.23 47.27
N HIS A 46 -10.20 -12.28 48.06
CA HIS A 46 -10.92 -11.09 48.52
C HIS A 46 -10.09 -10.17 49.46
N ARG A 47 -8.77 -10.33 49.48
CA ARG A 47 -7.82 -9.47 50.20
C ARG A 47 -6.98 -8.74 49.15
N PRO A 48 -6.74 -7.42 49.30
CA PRO A 48 -5.78 -6.72 48.45
C PRO A 48 -4.46 -7.49 48.49
N VAL A 49 -3.79 -7.66 47.34
CA VAL A 49 -2.49 -8.36 47.16
C VAL A 49 -1.56 -8.06 48.36
N ALA A 50 -1.58 -8.94 49.36
CA ALA A 50 -1.11 -8.60 50.71
C ALA A 50 0.34 -8.98 50.93
N THR A 51 0.88 -9.89 50.10
CA THR A 51 2.24 -10.39 50.24
C THR A 51 3.05 -10.13 48.96
N ASP A 52 4.35 -9.90 49.11
CA ASP A 52 5.24 -9.69 47.96
C ASP A 52 5.37 -10.95 47.09
N ALA A 53 5.04 -12.12 47.63
CA ALA A 53 4.94 -13.36 46.89
C ALA A 53 3.77 -13.33 45.87
N ASP A 54 2.63 -12.77 46.24
CA ASP A 54 1.46 -12.67 45.35
C ASP A 54 1.75 -11.75 44.15
N LYS A 55 2.45 -10.63 44.40
CA LYS A 55 2.91 -9.71 43.35
C LYS A 55 3.88 -10.38 42.38
N PHE A 56 4.83 -11.17 42.91
CA PHE A 56 5.79 -11.91 42.09
C PHE A 56 5.10 -12.88 41.12
N TRP A 57 4.11 -13.64 41.60
CA TRP A 57 3.36 -14.59 40.75
C TRP A 57 2.49 -13.89 39.71
N HIS A 58 1.90 -12.74 40.05
CA HIS A 58 1.18 -11.91 39.10
C HIS A 58 2.11 -11.41 37.98
N ASP A 59 3.28 -10.88 38.32
CA ASP A 59 4.22 -10.33 37.34
C ASP A 59 4.88 -11.41 36.49
N ALA A 60 5.08 -12.61 37.04
CA ALA A 60 5.55 -13.78 36.30
C ALA A 60 4.57 -14.24 35.20
N SER A 61 3.30 -13.80 35.24
CA SER A 61 2.31 -14.11 34.19
C SER A 61 2.46 -13.24 32.92
N LEU A 62 3.00 -12.02 33.08
CA LEU A 62 3.20 -11.05 31.99
C LEU A 62 3.98 -11.60 30.78
N PRO A 63 5.13 -12.28 30.92
CA PRO A 63 5.85 -12.81 29.77
C PRO A 63 5.04 -13.86 28.99
N PHE A 64 4.23 -14.68 29.68
CA PHE A 64 3.37 -15.66 29.03
C PHE A 64 2.22 -15.00 28.25
N LEU A 65 1.63 -13.93 28.79
CA LEU A 65 0.62 -13.13 28.09
C LEU A 65 1.21 -12.45 26.84
N VAL A 66 2.37 -11.82 26.98
CA VAL A 66 3.09 -11.20 25.86
C VAL A 66 3.41 -12.25 24.79
N LEU A 67 3.91 -13.42 25.18
CA LEU A 67 4.21 -14.51 24.25
C LEU A 67 2.95 -15.03 23.53
N ALA A 68 1.85 -15.22 24.25
CA ALA A 68 0.58 -15.71 23.69
C ALA A 68 -0.01 -14.72 22.66
N VAL A 69 0.02 -13.42 22.96
CA VAL A 69 -0.46 -12.36 22.07
C VAL A 69 0.43 -12.24 20.82
N THR A 70 1.74 -12.44 20.99
CA THR A 70 2.73 -12.23 19.93
C THR A 70 3.05 -13.48 19.12
N LEU A 71 2.56 -14.65 19.53
CA LEU A 71 2.70 -15.94 18.84
C LEU A 71 2.46 -15.86 17.30
N PRO A 72 1.46 -15.12 16.79
CA PRO A 72 1.23 -14.99 15.35
C PRO A 72 2.38 -14.31 14.59
N LEU A 73 3.19 -13.47 15.24
CA LEU A 73 4.37 -12.85 14.63
C LEU A 73 5.51 -13.83 14.37
N TRP A 74 5.56 -14.93 15.13
CA TRP A 74 6.58 -15.96 15.00
C TRP A 74 6.29 -16.92 13.85
N ARG A 75 5.11 -16.83 13.23
CA ARG A 75 4.73 -17.61 12.05
C ARG A 75 5.68 -17.35 10.87
N ALA A 76 5.97 -18.41 10.11
CA ALA A 76 6.66 -18.32 8.82
C ALA A 76 5.91 -17.38 7.85
N PRO A 77 6.61 -16.71 6.91
CA PRO A 77 5.98 -15.88 5.88
C PRO A 77 4.95 -16.68 5.08
N GLU A 78 3.90 -16.01 4.61
CA GLU A 78 2.91 -16.67 3.76
C GLU A 78 3.54 -17.04 2.42
N GLU A 79 3.50 -18.32 2.08
CA GLU A 79 3.91 -18.85 0.78
C GLU A 79 2.97 -18.27 -0.30
N GLY A 80 3.55 -17.75 -1.40
CA GLY A 80 2.80 -17.21 -2.54
C GLY A 80 2.71 -15.68 -2.63
N LEU A 81 3.35 -14.93 -1.73
CA LEU A 81 3.58 -13.49 -1.94
C LEU A 81 4.73 -13.27 -2.94
N PRO A 82 4.65 -12.25 -3.80
CA PRO A 82 5.79 -11.78 -4.57
C PRO A 82 7.01 -11.50 -3.68
N ASP A 83 8.22 -11.81 -4.14
CA ASP A 83 9.44 -11.74 -3.34
C ASP A 83 9.67 -10.37 -2.70
N ALA A 84 9.34 -9.28 -3.40
CA ALA A 84 9.44 -7.94 -2.84
C ALA A 84 8.52 -7.75 -1.62
N LEU A 85 7.26 -8.19 -1.70
CA LEU A 85 6.33 -8.14 -0.56
C LEU A 85 6.78 -9.05 0.58
N ARG A 86 7.33 -10.22 0.25
CA ARG A 86 7.90 -11.13 1.23
C ARG A 86 9.05 -10.47 1.98
N LEU A 87 9.96 -9.76 1.30
CA LEU A 87 11.04 -9.01 1.94
C LEU A 87 10.50 -7.90 2.85
N ARG A 88 9.49 -7.13 2.40
CA ARG A 88 8.86 -6.08 3.22
C ARG A 88 8.23 -6.66 4.49
N GLU A 89 7.53 -7.79 4.36
CA GLU A 89 6.87 -8.45 5.46
C GLU A 89 7.88 -9.08 6.43
N LEU A 90 8.97 -9.66 5.92
CA LEU A 90 10.09 -10.14 6.73
C LEU A 90 10.73 -9.00 7.53
N HIS A 91 11.03 -7.86 6.90
CA HIS A 91 11.56 -6.67 7.59
C HIS A 91 10.66 -6.21 8.75
N ARG A 92 9.35 -6.07 8.48
CA ARG A 92 8.36 -5.70 9.50
C ARG A 92 8.31 -6.72 10.63
N ARG A 93 8.36 -8.02 10.31
CA ARG A 93 8.37 -9.07 11.33
C ARG A 93 9.64 -9.05 12.16
N ILE A 94 10.81 -8.82 11.57
CA ILE A 94 12.07 -8.69 12.33
C ILE A 94 11.96 -7.53 13.32
N CYS A 95 11.55 -6.34 12.87
CA CYS A 95 11.39 -5.17 13.75
C CYS A 95 10.37 -5.44 14.86
N ARG A 96 9.22 -6.04 14.53
CA ARG A 96 8.22 -6.37 15.54
C ARG A 96 8.68 -7.47 16.51
N ARG A 97 9.42 -8.49 16.04
CA ARG A 97 10.01 -9.52 16.90
C ARG A 97 11.03 -8.91 17.86
N ALA A 98 11.87 -8.00 17.39
CA ALA A 98 12.78 -7.24 18.24
C ALA A 98 12.01 -6.46 19.32
N ALA A 99 10.93 -5.75 18.95
CA ALA A 99 10.08 -5.06 19.92
C ALA A 99 9.43 -6.02 20.94
N VAL A 100 8.99 -7.20 20.51
CA VAL A 100 8.44 -8.23 21.41
C VAL A 100 9.49 -8.79 22.35
N VAL A 101 10.72 -9.02 21.89
CA VAL A 101 11.83 -9.46 22.74
C VAL A 101 12.13 -8.40 23.80
N LEU A 102 12.10 -7.11 23.46
CA LEU A 102 12.24 -6.03 24.43
C LEU A 102 11.11 -6.02 25.46
N LEU A 103 9.86 -6.25 25.04
CA LEU A 103 8.72 -6.36 25.97
C LEU A 103 8.85 -7.56 26.91
N LEU A 104 9.28 -8.72 26.39
CA LEU A 104 9.52 -9.91 27.20
C LEU A 104 10.65 -9.69 28.20
N ALA A 105 11.75 -9.07 27.75
CA ALA A 105 12.86 -8.70 28.63
C ALA A 105 12.40 -7.72 29.71
N ALA A 106 11.59 -6.71 29.36
CA ALA A 106 10.99 -5.78 30.31
C ALA A 106 10.11 -6.47 31.35
N SER A 107 9.26 -7.43 30.93
CA SER A 107 8.43 -8.21 31.86
C SER A 107 9.28 -9.03 32.83
N VAL A 108 10.34 -9.68 32.33
CA VAL A 108 11.27 -10.47 33.16
C VAL A 108 12.03 -9.58 34.15
N THR A 109 12.47 -8.40 33.75
CA THR A 109 13.16 -7.46 34.66
C THR A 109 12.24 -6.93 35.77
N VAL A 110 10.95 -6.75 35.50
CA VAL A 110 9.96 -6.38 36.54
C VAL A 110 9.80 -7.52 37.56
N SER A 111 9.75 -8.78 37.10
CA SER A 111 9.75 -9.92 38.02
C SER A 111 11.03 -9.99 38.87
N PHE A 112 12.19 -9.64 38.31
CA PHE A 112 13.45 -9.56 39.06
C PHE A 112 13.49 -8.41 40.06
N ASP A 113 12.94 -7.24 39.72
CA ASP A 113 12.81 -6.10 40.64
C ASP A 113 12.06 -6.51 41.92
N HIS A 114 10.91 -7.17 41.77
CA HIS A 114 10.15 -7.71 42.89
C HIS A 114 10.90 -8.81 43.66
N TRP A 115 11.57 -9.72 42.95
CA TRP A 115 12.40 -10.76 43.58
C TRP A 115 13.51 -10.17 44.47
N TYR A 116 14.26 -9.17 43.96
CA TYR A 116 15.33 -8.52 44.72
C TYR A 116 14.80 -7.68 45.88
N THR A 117 13.63 -7.06 45.71
CA THR A 117 12.93 -6.34 46.78
C THR A 117 12.57 -7.30 47.92
N TRP A 118 12.03 -8.47 47.59
CA TRP A 118 11.70 -9.50 48.59
C TRP A 118 12.95 -10.01 49.34
N HIS A 119 14.09 -10.11 48.66
CA HIS A 119 15.36 -10.55 49.26
C HIS A 119 16.18 -9.41 49.91
N GLY A 120 15.61 -8.22 50.07
CA GLY A 120 16.24 -7.10 50.78
C GLY A 120 17.43 -6.46 50.06
N ASN A 121 17.49 -6.53 48.72
CA ASN A 121 18.54 -5.89 47.92
C ASN A 121 17.97 -4.72 47.07
N PRO A 122 17.82 -3.52 47.66
CA PRO A 122 17.16 -2.38 47.00
C PRO A 122 17.97 -1.83 45.82
N ALA A 123 19.30 -1.97 45.83
CA ALA A 123 20.16 -1.51 44.74
C ALA A 123 19.95 -2.35 43.47
N ALA A 124 19.90 -3.67 43.62
CA ALA A 124 19.63 -4.58 42.50
C ALA A 124 18.18 -4.45 41.98
N ALA A 125 17.22 -4.23 42.89
CA ALA A 125 15.82 -3.96 42.54
C ALA A 125 15.71 -2.70 41.65
N ASN A 126 16.22 -1.56 42.12
CA ASN A 126 16.20 -0.31 41.35
C ASN A 126 16.89 -0.44 39.97
N ALA A 127 18.03 -1.15 39.91
CA ALA A 127 18.69 -1.43 38.63
C ALA A 127 17.81 -2.27 37.69
N ALA A 128 17.13 -3.30 38.20
CA ALA A 128 16.21 -4.12 37.40
C ALA A 128 14.98 -3.33 36.94
N GLY A 129 14.38 -2.53 37.83
CA GLY A 129 13.23 -1.68 37.52
C GLY A 129 13.53 -0.61 36.46
N THR A 130 14.67 0.09 36.59
CA THR A 130 15.11 1.09 35.60
C THR A 130 15.36 0.46 34.23
N VAL A 131 16.08 -0.66 34.17
CA VAL A 131 16.29 -1.39 32.91
C VAL A 131 14.95 -1.85 32.31
N GLY A 132 14.01 -2.33 33.13
CA GLY A 132 12.69 -2.73 32.66
C GLY A 132 11.89 -1.58 32.03
N LEU A 133 11.91 -0.40 32.66
CA LEU A 133 11.27 0.81 32.13
C LEU A 133 11.92 1.27 30.82
N ASP A 134 13.25 1.23 30.73
CA ASP A 134 13.99 1.59 29.51
C ASP A 134 13.63 0.66 28.35
N LEU A 135 13.60 -0.66 28.60
CA LEU A 135 13.22 -1.67 27.61
C LEU A 135 11.76 -1.50 27.15
N LEU A 136 10.86 -1.22 28.09
CA LEU A 136 9.45 -0.94 27.80
C LEU A 136 9.29 0.31 26.94
N ALA A 137 10.05 1.37 27.22
CA ALA A 137 10.05 2.61 26.45
C ALA A 137 10.66 2.43 25.05
N LEU A 138 11.69 1.58 24.90
CA LEU A 138 12.35 1.30 23.63
C LEU A 138 11.51 0.42 22.68
N ALA A 139 10.69 -0.49 23.20
CA ALA A 139 9.86 -1.38 22.39
C ALA A 139 8.99 -0.66 21.33
N PRO A 140 8.19 0.38 21.66
CA PRO A 140 7.43 1.12 20.66
C PRO A 140 8.33 1.97 19.74
N VAL A 141 9.49 2.44 20.21
CA VAL A 141 10.45 3.19 19.38
C VAL A 141 10.99 2.31 18.25
N VAL A 142 11.39 1.08 18.57
CA VAL A 142 11.86 0.09 17.59
C VAL A 142 10.78 -0.20 16.54
N TRP A 143 9.52 -0.33 16.97
CA TRP A 143 8.44 -0.62 16.03
C TRP A 143 7.98 0.61 15.23
N LEU A 144 7.71 1.75 15.86
CA LEU A 144 7.07 2.90 15.21
C LEU A 144 8.06 3.82 14.50
N VAL A 145 9.30 3.91 14.99
CA VAL A 145 10.29 4.87 14.50
C VAL A 145 11.38 4.17 13.71
N LEU A 146 11.99 3.13 14.29
CA LEU A 146 13.11 2.44 13.64
C LEU A 146 12.66 1.68 12.38
N GLU A 147 11.49 1.04 12.40
CA GLU A 147 10.95 0.31 11.23
C GLU A 147 10.84 1.17 9.95
N PRO A 148 10.18 2.36 9.96
CA PRO A 148 10.10 3.20 8.78
C PRO A 148 11.44 3.83 8.42
N LEU A 149 12.28 4.19 9.39
CA LEU A 149 13.62 4.74 9.13
C LEU A 149 14.54 3.72 8.48
N LEU A 150 14.60 2.49 9.00
CA LEU A 150 15.36 1.44 8.35
C LEU A 150 14.83 1.20 6.94
N TRP A 151 13.51 1.24 6.73
CA TRP A 151 12.93 1.12 5.40
C TRP A 151 13.34 2.25 4.44
N THR A 152 13.61 3.47 4.92
CA THR A 152 14.13 4.53 4.05
C THR A 152 15.60 4.32 3.65
N LEU A 153 16.35 3.49 4.37
CA LEU A 153 17.71 3.10 4.03
C LEU A 153 17.79 1.95 3.01
N TRP A 154 16.69 1.23 2.76
CA TRP A 154 16.67 0.17 1.76
C TRP A 154 16.90 0.70 0.33
N PRO A 155 17.56 -0.10 -0.55
CA PRO A 155 17.79 0.28 -1.94
C PRO A 155 16.52 0.71 -2.65
N ALA A 156 16.62 1.80 -3.42
CA ALA A 156 15.53 2.32 -4.26
C ALA A 156 14.82 1.25 -5.15
N PRO A 157 15.51 0.30 -5.81
CA PRO A 157 14.84 -0.73 -6.61
C PRO A 157 13.95 -1.64 -5.77
N VAL A 158 14.38 -2.06 -4.57
CA VAL A 158 13.55 -2.90 -3.69
C VAL A 158 12.29 -2.16 -3.26
N ARG A 159 12.42 -0.89 -2.86
CA ARG A 159 11.27 -0.06 -2.47
C ARG A 159 10.28 0.18 -3.62
N ARG A 160 10.77 0.29 -4.85
CA ARG A 160 9.93 0.31 -6.06
C ARG A 160 9.20 -1.03 -6.21
N GLY A 161 9.91 -2.15 -6.22
CA GLY A 161 9.31 -3.49 -6.32
C GLY A 161 8.22 -3.75 -5.28
N VAL A 162 8.41 -3.31 -4.02
CA VAL A 162 7.37 -3.42 -2.98
C VAL A 162 6.13 -2.60 -3.31
N ARG A 163 6.29 -1.35 -3.76
CA ARG A 163 5.15 -0.50 -4.13
C ARG A 163 4.36 -1.11 -5.28
N VAL A 164 5.06 -1.64 -6.27
CA VAL A 164 4.49 -2.29 -7.46
C VAL A 164 3.72 -3.53 -7.06
N ALA A 165 4.34 -4.39 -6.26
CA ALA A 165 3.71 -5.61 -5.78
C ALA A 165 2.52 -5.32 -4.86
N GLN A 166 2.55 -4.25 -4.04
CA GLN A 166 1.39 -3.79 -3.28
C GLN A 166 0.25 -3.31 -4.17
N THR A 167 0.57 -2.53 -5.21
CA THR A 167 -0.41 -2.06 -6.20
C THR A 167 -1.02 -3.24 -6.94
N ALA A 168 -0.20 -4.16 -7.45
CA ALA A 168 -0.66 -5.38 -8.12
C ALA A 168 -1.52 -6.22 -7.17
N GLU A 169 -1.06 -6.48 -5.95
CA GLU A 169 -1.84 -7.21 -4.95
C GLU A 169 -3.19 -6.53 -4.67
N ALA A 170 -3.24 -5.20 -4.54
CA ALA A 170 -4.47 -4.46 -4.33
C ALA A 170 -5.44 -4.53 -5.53
N LEU A 171 -4.91 -4.68 -6.75
CA LEU A 171 -5.71 -4.81 -7.97
C LEU A 171 -6.24 -6.24 -8.18
N TYR A 172 -5.45 -7.26 -7.82
CA TYR A 172 -5.79 -8.67 -8.04
C TYR A 172 -6.39 -9.38 -6.82
N ARG A 173 -6.15 -8.90 -5.59
CA ARG A 173 -6.86 -9.45 -4.42
C ARG A 173 -8.24 -8.82 -4.35
N PRO A 174 -9.32 -9.59 -4.55
CA PRO A 174 -10.66 -9.06 -4.41
C PRO A 174 -10.82 -8.61 -2.96
N ARG A 175 -10.97 -7.30 -2.74
CA ARG A 175 -11.44 -6.80 -1.45
C ARG A 175 -12.78 -7.48 -1.22
N ARG A 176 -12.91 -8.29 -0.16
CA ARG A 176 -14.19 -8.88 0.26
C ARG A 176 -15.11 -7.73 0.62
N ARG A 177 -15.82 -7.19 -0.37
CA ARG A 177 -16.89 -6.25 -0.12
C ARG A 177 -18.01 -7.07 0.51
N ARG A 178 -18.30 -6.79 1.78
CA ARG A 178 -19.57 -7.15 2.41
C ARG A 178 -20.65 -6.37 1.67
N SER A 179 -21.05 -6.88 0.51
CA SER A 179 -22.29 -6.45 -0.11
C SER A 179 -23.42 -6.87 0.84
N LYS A 180 -24.34 -5.94 1.13
CA LYS A 180 -25.61 -6.27 1.81
C LYS A 180 -26.46 -7.22 0.95
N SER A 181 -26.21 -7.28 -0.35
CA SER A 181 -26.75 -8.28 -1.25
C SER A 181 -25.90 -9.55 -1.22
N ARG A 182 -26.54 -10.73 -1.12
CA ARG A 182 -25.91 -12.06 -1.11
C ARG A 182 -25.07 -12.38 -2.36
N SER A 183 -25.05 -11.52 -3.38
CA SER A 183 -24.14 -11.68 -4.51
C SER A 183 -22.72 -11.25 -4.14
N VAL A 184 -21.81 -12.23 -4.09
CA VAL A 184 -20.37 -11.98 -4.06
C VAL A 184 -19.98 -11.41 -5.42
N ILE A 185 -19.87 -10.09 -5.52
CA ILE A 185 -19.32 -9.44 -6.72
C ILE A 185 -17.82 -9.75 -6.72
N VAL A 186 -17.39 -10.57 -7.67
CA VAL A 186 -15.96 -10.79 -7.93
C VAL A 186 -15.52 -9.66 -8.86
N PRO A 187 -14.71 -8.68 -8.40
CA PRO A 187 -14.21 -7.64 -9.28
C PRO A 187 -13.42 -8.28 -10.42
N GLU A 188 -13.70 -7.87 -11.65
CA GLU A 188 -12.91 -8.26 -12.81
C GLU A 188 -11.46 -7.80 -12.60
N PRO A 189 -10.47 -8.71 -12.65
CA PRO A 189 -9.08 -8.32 -12.58
C PRO A 189 -8.75 -7.42 -13.77
N VAL A 190 -7.78 -6.53 -13.58
CA VAL A 190 -7.21 -5.76 -14.71
C VAL A 190 -6.65 -6.77 -15.72
N PRO A 191 -6.87 -6.60 -17.03
CA PRO A 191 -6.26 -7.46 -18.05
C PRO A 191 -4.74 -7.48 -17.89
N GLY A 192 -4.17 -8.68 -17.86
CA GLY A 192 -2.77 -8.96 -17.52
C GLY A 192 -2.62 -9.74 -16.20
N GLY A 193 -1.48 -10.39 -16.00
CA GLY A 193 -1.09 -11.02 -14.74
C GLY A 193 -0.30 -10.07 -13.83
N ILE A 194 -0.07 -10.47 -12.58
CA ILE A 194 0.82 -9.76 -11.64
C ILE A 194 2.23 -9.58 -12.24
N THR A 195 2.65 -10.51 -13.10
CA THR A 195 3.93 -10.51 -13.81
C THR A 195 4.05 -9.45 -14.90
N ASP A 196 2.93 -8.86 -15.34
CA ASP A 196 2.92 -7.87 -16.41
C ASP A 196 3.16 -6.43 -15.89
N PHE A 197 3.35 -6.29 -14.58
CA PHE A 197 3.66 -5.01 -13.95
C PHE A 197 5.12 -4.62 -14.15
N ASP A 198 5.31 -3.50 -14.81
CA ASP A 198 6.59 -2.83 -14.93
C ASP A 198 6.79 -1.89 -13.74
N ALA A 199 7.88 -2.09 -13.00
CA ALA A 199 8.21 -1.32 -11.82
C ALA A 199 8.66 0.11 -12.12
N ASP A 200 9.10 0.36 -13.35
CA ASP A 200 9.60 1.66 -13.80
C ASP A 200 8.51 2.48 -14.51
N GLN A 201 7.35 1.88 -14.79
CA GLN A 201 6.21 2.60 -15.34
C GLN A 201 5.44 3.39 -14.28
N GLY A 202 5.87 4.64 -14.10
CA GLY A 202 5.20 5.64 -13.27
C GLY A 202 5.25 5.36 -11.76
N ALA A 203 4.55 6.19 -11.00
CA ALA A 203 4.70 6.28 -9.54
C ALA A 203 4.38 4.98 -8.77
N SER A 204 3.44 4.18 -9.27
CA SER A 204 2.92 2.97 -8.62
C SER A 204 3.43 1.67 -9.24
N GLY A 205 4.18 1.75 -10.36
CA GLY A 205 4.24 0.68 -11.35
C GLY A 205 2.91 0.45 -12.04
N ARG A 206 2.96 -0.04 -13.27
CA ARG A 206 1.75 -0.25 -14.10
C ARG A 206 1.86 -1.53 -14.90
N PRO A 207 0.73 -2.18 -15.21
CA PRO A 207 0.74 -3.26 -16.18
C PRO A 207 1.15 -2.72 -17.55
N ARG A 208 1.53 -3.60 -18.48
CA ARG A 208 1.73 -3.18 -19.87
C ARG A 208 0.43 -2.62 -20.45
N PRO A 209 0.43 -1.41 -21.04
CA PRO A 209 -0.74 -0.87 -21.71
C PRO A 209 -1.05 -1.68 -22.98
N HIS A 210 -2.32 -1.74 -23.37
CA HIS A 210 -2.71 -2.44 -24.61
C HIS A 210 -2.39 -1.62 -25.87
N LEU A 211 -2.16 -0.31 -25.71
CA LEU A 211 -1.63 0.57 -26.75
C LEU A 211 -0.57 1.46 -26.11
N HIS A 212 0.65 1.40 -26.63
CA HIS A 212 1.80 2.17 -26.20
C HIS A 212 2.35 2.95 -27.37
N GLU A 213 2.55 4.25 -27.20
CA GLU A 213 3.32 5.10 -28.10
C GLU A 213 4.36 5.87 -27.28
N PRO A 214 5.67 5.65 -27.54
CA PRO A 214 6.71 6.38 -26.83
C PRO A 214 6.68 7.86 -27.19
N ALA A 215 7.23 8.70 -26.30
CA ALA A 215 7.43 10.11 -26.60
C ALA A 215 8.37 10.28 -27.82
N ARG A 216 8.06 11.23 -28.70
CA ARG A 216 8.87 11.59 -29.86
C ARG A 216 9.23 13.08 -29.84
N ALA A 217 10.07 13.52 -30.78
CA ALA A 217 10.30 14.94 -30.98
C ALA A 217 8.99 15.66 -31.33
N ARG A 218 8.83 16.90 -30.84
CA ARG A 218 7.65 17.73 -31.11
C ARG A 218 7.56 18.01 -32.61
N SER A 219 6.37 17.88 -33.18
CA SER A 219 6.09 18.22 -34.57
C SER A 219 5.50 19.61 -34.69
N ALA A 220 5.84 20.34 -35.76
CA ALA A 220 5.16 21.59 -36.11
C ALA A 220 3.76 21.35 -36.71
N ASP A 221 3.42 20.11 -37.07
CA ASP A 221 2.16 19.77 -37.71
C ASP A 221 0.98 19.90 -36.74
N ARG A 222 -0.05 20.61 -37.18
CA ARG A 222 -1.29 20.76 -36.42
C ARG A 222 -2.07 19.45 -36.39
N ARG A 223 -2.52 19.03 -35.21
CA ARG A 223 -3.34 17.82 -35.02
C ARG A 223 -4.49 18.10 -34.06
N THR A 224 -5.64 17.47 -34.29
CA THR A 224 -6.84 17.65 -33.46
C THR A 224 -7.57 16.33 -33.29
N ALA A 225 -8.04 16.05 -32.07
CA ALA A 225 -8.82 14.88 -31.70
C ALA A 225 -10.09 15.32 -30.94
N PRO A 226 -11.31 15.06 -31.44
CA PRO A 226 -11.63 14.46 -32.75
C PRO A 226 -11.26 15.37 -33.92
N ALA A 227 -11.21 14.82 -35.14
CA ALA A 227 -10.89 15.58 -36.36
C ALA A 227 -11.86 16.76 -36.57
N ARG A 228 -11.36 17.86 -37.17
CA ARG A 228 -12.06 19.17 -37.31
C ARG A 228 -13.50 19.09 -37.84
N GLY A 229 -13.79 18.16 -38.76
CA GLY A 229 -15.14 17.98 -39.30
C GLY A 229 -16.21 17.62 -38.25
N ARG A 230 -15.81 17.05 -37.11
CA ARG A 230 -16.70 16.68 -36.00
C ARG A 230 -16.76 17.73 -34.88
N GLN A 231 -15.97 18.82 -34.95
CA GLN A 231 -15.92 19.86 -33.92
C GLN A 231 -17.09 20.86 -33.95
N ARG A 232 -17.95 20.84 -34.99
CA ARG A 232 -19.09 21.76 -35.10
C ARG A 232 -20.10 21.62 -33.96
N HIS A 233 -20.09 20.50 -33.26
CA HIS A 233 -20.85 20.28 -32.04
C HIS A 233 -19.89 20.50 -30.87
N GLN A 234 -20.24 21.37 -29.91
CA GLN A 234 -19.46 21.79 -28.74
C GLN A 234 -18.99 20.63 -27.83
N GLU A 235 -18.10 19.80 -28.34
CA GLU A 235 -17.63 18.58 -27.69
C GLU A 235 -16.21 18.74 -27.17
N ALA A 236 -15.84 17.90 -26.20
CA ALA A 236 -14.49 17.87 -25.68
C ALA A 236 -13.50 17.53 -26.82
N TYR A 237 -12.42 18.30 -26.93
CA TYR A 237 -11.37 18.06 -27.92
C TYR A 237 -9.98 18.33 -27.34
N LEU A 238 -8.99 17.70 -27.96
CA LEU A 238 -7.57 17.88 -27.74
C LEU A 238 -6.95 18.42 -29.03
N HIS A 239 -6.22 19.53 -28.96
CA HIS A 239 -5.62 20.15 -30.13
C HIS A 239 -4.15 20.50 -29.88
N TRP A 240 -3.28 20.06 -30.78
CA TRP A 240 -1.91 20.50 -30.92
C TRP A 240 -1.81 21.46 -32.10
N ASP A 241 -1.37 22.69 -31.87
CA ASP A 241 -1.28 23.75 -32.89
C ASP A 241 0.13 23.92 -33.50
N GLY A 242 1.08 23.07 -33.09
CA GLY A 242 2.50 23.13 -33.46
C GLY A 242 3.40 23.67 -32.34
N ALA A 243 2.84 24.30 -31.31
CA ALA A 243 3.58 24.86 -30.18
C ALA A 243 2.95 24.56 -28.81
N ALA A 244 1.63 24.56 -28.73
CA ALA A 244 0.85 24.40 -27.52
C ALA A 244 -0.19 23.27 -27.64
N LEU A 245 -0.32 22.49 -26.57
CA LEU A 245 -1.39 21.52 -26.43
C LEU A 245 -2.55 22.19 -25.71
N THR A 246 -3.69 22.27 -26.36
CA THR A 246 -4.93 22.83 -25.81
C THR A 246 -5.98 21.75 -25.63
N VAL A 247 -6.74 21.87 -24.56
CA VAL A 247 -7.85 20.98 -24.21
C VAL A 247 -9.09 21.82 -24.06
N CYS A 248 -10.15 21.45 -24.77
CA CYS A 248 -11.49 21.94 -24.52
C CYS A 248 -12.28 20.86 -23.78
N ASP A 249 -12.89 21.22 -22.65
CA ASP A 249 -13.85 20.33 -22.00
C ASP A 249 -15.21 20.34 -22.73
N GLY A 250 -16.07 19.37 -22.41
CA GLY A 250 -17.43 19.31 -22.98
C GLY A 250 -18.35 20.46 -22.53
N ARG A 251 -17.83 21.46 -21.81
CA ARG A 251 -18.53 22.70 -21.45
C ARG A 251 -17.95 23.91 -22.21
N GLY A 252 -17.09 23.68 -23.20
CA GLY A 252 -16.49 24.74 -24.00
C GLY A 252 -15.31 25.46 -23.35
N ARG A 253 -14.84 25.02 -22.17
CA ARG A 253 -13.69 25.67 -21.51
C ARG A 253 -12.39 25.16 -22.12
N VAL A 254 -11.70 26.07 -22.80
CA VAL A 254 -10.38 25.81 -23.39
C VAL A 254 -9.28 26.13 -22.38
N ARG A 255 -8.29 25.25 -22.29
CA ARG A 255 -7.12 25.40 -21.41
C ARG A 255 -5.86 24.92 -22.12
N THR A 256 -4.78 25.67 -21.98
CA THR A 256 -3.45 25.24 -22.40
C THR A 256 -2.88 24.27 -21.36
N VAL A 257 -2.34 23.15 -21.85
CA VAL A 257 -1.72 22.12 -21.03
C VAL A 257 -0.21 22.39 -20.97
N PRO A 258 0.36 22.67 -19.79
CA PRO A 258 1.80 22.87 -19.67
C PRO A 258 2.52 21.55 -19.92
N LEU A 259 3.37 21.49 -20.94
CA LEU A 259 4.13 20.30 -21.30
C LEU A 259 5.41 20.21 -20.46
N ALA A 260 5.88 18.99 -20.20
CA ALA A 260 7.09 18.77 -19.40
C ALA A 260 8.36 19.08 -20.20
N ASP A 261 8.90 20.29 -20.07
CA ASP A 261 10.18 20.70 -20.64
C ASP A 261 11.15 21.25 -19.57
N THR A 262 12.25 21.87 -20.01
CA THR A 262 13.24 22.49 -19.13
C THR A 262 12.65 23.65 -18.34
N ALA A 263 11.72 24.42 -18.92
CA ALA A 263 11.04 25.52 -18.26
C ALA A 263 9.94 25.04 -17.30
N HIS A 264 9.27 23.93 -17.64
CA HIS A 264 8.17 23.37 -16.85
C HIS A 264 8.45 21.90 -16.48
N PRO A 265 9.40 21.60 -15.58
CA PRO A 265 9.74 20.22 -15.22
C PRO A 265 8.57 19.46 -14.55
N GLY A 266 7.57 20.18 -14.04
CA GLY A 266 6.34 19.63 -13.48
C GLY A 266 5.17 19.52 -14.46
N GLY A 267 5.40 19.80 -15.75
CA GLY A 267 4.38 19.70 -16.80
C GLY A 267 3.96 18.27 -17.12
N VAL A 268 3.06 18.14 -18.09
CA VAL A 268 2.57 16.87 -18.59
C VAL A 268 3.63 16.22 -19.46
N ALA A 269 4.00 14.98 -19.14
CA ALA A 269 4.94 14.17 -19.91
C ALA A 269 4.24 13.00 -20.63
N GLU A 270 3.07 12.60 -20.14
CA GLU A 270 2.37 11.42 -20.60
C GLU A 270 0.85 11.66 -20.62
N LEU A 271 0.19 11.20 -21.69
CA LEU A 271 -1.26 11.14 -21.82
C LEU A 271 -1.74 9.70 -21.66
N VAL A 272 -2.70 9.48 -20.77
CA VAL A 272 -3.23 8.14 -20.50
C VAL A 272 -4.71 8.03 -20.80
N TRP A 273 -5.08 7.10 -21.69
CA TRP A 273 -6.46 6.80 -22.03
C TRP A 273 -6.99 5.62 -21.20
N LEU A 274 -8.15 5.80 -20.57
CA LEU A 274 -8.81 4.77 -19.76
C LEU A 274 -10.15 4.37 -20.37
N SER A 275 -10.21 3.13 -20.87
CA SER A 275 -11.43 2.47 -21.34
C SER A 275 -12.12 1.73 -20.18
N PRO A 276 -13.46 1.55 -20.20
CA PRO A 276 -14.40 1.90 -21.27
C PRO A 276 -15.01 3.31 -21.19
N ARG A 277 -14.66 4.14 -20.18
CA ARG A 277 -15.27 5.48 -20.02
C ARG A 277 -14.67 6.57 -20.90
N ASN A 278 -13.69 6.24 -21.73
CA ASN A 278 -13.00 7.18 -22.62
C ASN A 278 -12.49 8.41 -21.84
N GLN A 279 -11.80 8.14 -20.72
CA GLN A 279 -11.21 9.18 -19.88
C GLN A 279 -9.75 9.38 -20.25
N LEU A 280 -9.35 10.63 -20.44
CA LEU A 280 -7.97 11.03 -20.66
C LEU A 280 -7.40 11.64 -19.37
N LEU A 281 -6.27 11.09 -18.94
CA LEU A 281 -5.46 11.59 -17.82
C LEU A 281 -4.21 12.29 -18.35
N PHE A 282 -3.79 13.32 -17.62
CA PHE A 282 -2.52 14.01 -17.82
C PHE A 282 -1.59 13.63 -16.68
N LEU A 283 -0.42 13.06 -17.00
CA LEU A 283 0.54 12.61 -15.99
C LEU A 283 1.87 13.37 -16.11
N ASP A 284 2.52 13.59 -14.97
CA ASP A 284 3.89 14.11 -14.92
C ASP A 284 4.93 13.03 -15.28
N ARG A 285 6.21 13.41 -15.35
CA ARG A 285 7.33 12.48 -15.64
C ARG A 285 7.45 11.32 -14.65
N ASP A 286 6.99 11.53 -13.42
CA ASP A 286 7.00 10.52 -12.37
C ASP A 286 5.73 9.65 -12.40
N GLY A 287 4.79 9.94 -13.31
CA GLY A 287 3.56 9.19 -13.49
C GLY A 287 2.43 9.55 -12.51
N TYR A 288 2.48 10.71 -11.87
CA TYR A 288 1.39 11.24 -11.04
C TYR A 288 0.40 12.08 -11.84
N ARG A 289 -0.87 12.03 -11.45
CA ARG A 289 -1.93 12.81 -12.12
C ARG A 289 -1.79 14.31 -11.89
N LEU A 290 -1.80 15.04 -13.00
CA LEU A 290 -1.88 16.48 -13.09
C LEU A 290 -3.33 16.89 -13.39
N GLY A 291 -3.98 17.51 -12.40
CA GLY A 291 -5.29 18.14 -12.59
C GLY A 291 -6.47 17.19 -12.72
N ARG A 292 -7.48 17.64 -13.48
CA ARG A 292 -8.75 16.95 -13.70
C ARG A 292 -8.66 16.04 -14.92
N THR A 293 -9.39 14.94 -14.86
CA THR A 293 -9.58 14.05 -16.01
C THR A 293 -10.43 14.72 -17.06
N LEU A 294 -10.04 14.58 -18.32
CA LEU A 294 -10.90 14.94 -19.43
C LEU A 294 -11.76 13.72 -19.78
N GLY A 295 -13.07 13.89 -19.82
CA GLY A 295 -14.01 12.84 -20.21
C GLY A 295 -14.89 13.33 -21.37
N GLY A 296 -15.60 12.40 -22.00
CA GLY A 296 -16.53 12.74 -23.08
C GLY A 296 -15.86 13.02 -24.44
N LEU A 297 -14.59 12.65 -24.59
CA LEU A 297 -13.92 12.63 -25.90
C LEU A 297 -14.58 11.54 -26.76
N LYS A 298 -15.36 11.95 -27.77
CA LYS A 298 -16.00 11.03 -28.75
C LYS A 298 -15.01 10.66 -29.86
N THR A 299 -13.87 10.10 -29.48
CA THR A 299 -12.83 9.70 -30.41
C THR A 299 -12.16 8.41 -29.96
N GLU A 300 -11.48 7.77 -30.89
CA GLU A 300 -10.71 6.55 -30.63
C GLU A 300 -9.35 6.89 -30.02
N PRO A 301 -8.79 5.99 -29.18
CA PRO A 301 -7.49 6.21 -28.56
C PRO A 301 -6.38 6.45 -29.59
N GLY A 302 -6.45 5.83 -30.78
CA GLY A 302 -5.48 6.04 -31.86
C GLY A 302 -5.48 7.46 -32.46
N THR A 303 -6.59 8.21 -32.34
CA THR A 303 -6.61 9.62 -32.77
C THR A 303 -5.94 10.51 -31.72
N VAL A 304 -6.19 10.22 -30.43
CA VAL A 304 -5.53 10.91 -29.32
C VAL A 304 -4.03 10.64 -29.30
N SER A 305 -3.60 9.40 -29.60
CA SER A 305 -2.19 9.04 -29.66
C SER A 305 -1.43 9.82 -30.74
N ARG A 306 -2.06 10.10 -31.89
CA ARG A 306 -1.44 10.95 -32.93
C ARG A 306 -1.22 12.38 -32.44
N VAL A 307 -2.17 12.94 -31.68
CA VAL A 307 -2.03 14.29 -31.10
C VAL A 307 -0.97 14.29 -30.01
N SER A 308 -0.92 13.27 -29.14
CA SER A 308 0.07 13.17 -28.07
C SER A 308 1.49 13.05 -28.63
N VAL A 309 1.69 12.19 -29.63
CA VAL A 309 2.99 11.97 -30.27
C VAL A 309 3.45 13.24 -30.98
N ALA A 310 2.55 13.96 -31.66
CA ALA A 310 2.86 15.26 -32.27
C ALA A 310 3.28 16.32 -31.23
N ALA A 311 2.66 16.31 -30.05
CA ALA A 311 3.03 17.16 -28.92
C ALA A 311 4.30 16.69 -28.18
N GLY A 312 4.92 15.59 -28.61
CA GLY A 312 6.11 14.99 -27.99
C GLY A 312 5.83 14.33 -26.63
N LEU A 313 4.60 13.86 -26.40
CA LEU A 313 4.20 13.18 -25.18
C LEU A 313 4.11 11.67 -25.41
N ALA A 314 4.46 10.89 -24.38
CA ALA A 314 4.15 9.47 -24.38
C ALA A 314 2.64 9.26 -24.28
N PHE A 315 2.14 8.20 -24.90
CA PHE A 315 0.73 7.82 -24.81
C PHE A 315 0.54 6.36 -24.47
N ASN A 316 -0.31 6.12 -23.49
CA ASN A 316 -0.62 4.79 -23.00
C ASN A 316 -2.14 4.62 -22.87
N ALA A 317 -2.67 3.51 -23.38
CA ALA A 317 -4.07 3.16 -23.17
C ALA A 317 -4.20 1.94 -22.27
N TYR A 318 -5.11 2.02 -21.30
CA TYR A 318 -5.45 0.95 -20.37
C TYR A 318 -6.92 0.63 -20.45
N GLN A 319 -7.23 -0.66 -20.41
CA GLN A 319 -8.58 -1.15 -20.24
C GLN A 319 -8.77 -1.47 -18.76
N LEU A 320 -9.62 -0.70 -18.10
CA LEU A 320 -9.97 -0.91 -16.70
C LEU A 320 -11.30 -1.67 -16.60
N SER A 321 -11.68 -2.04 -15.38
CA SER A 321 -12.94 -2.75 -15.11
C SER A 321 -14.16 -2.01 -15.68
N THR A 322 -15.15 -2.78 -16.11
CA THR A 322 -16.47 -2.28 -16.55
C THR A 322 -17.30 -1.71 -15.38
N TRP A 323 -17.00 -2.13 -14.14
CA TRP A 323 -17.66 -1.69 -12.92
C TRP A 323 -17.12 -0.35 -12.43
N ASN A 324 -18.00 0.64 -12.19
CA ASN A 324 -17.60 2.01 -11.86
C ASN A 324 -16.75 2.11 -10.58
N GLU A 325 -17.12 1.38 -9.54
CA GLU A 325 -16.44 1.42 -8.25
C GLU A 325 -15.03 0.81 -8.33
N THR A 326 -14.94 -0.41 -8.88
CA THR A 326 -13.66 -1.09 -9.14
C THR A 326 -12.77 -0.25 -10.05
N ARG A 327 -13.32 0.35 -11.11
CA ARG A 327 -12.58 1.23 -12.02
C ARG A 327 -12.01 2.45 -11.30
N ALA A 328 -12.78 3.09 -10.43
CA ALA A 328 -12.31 4.25 -9.68
C ALA A 328 -11.15 3.87 -8.75
N GLU A 329 -11.23 2.72 -8.08
CA GLU A 329 -10.15 2.17 -7.27
C GLU A 329 -8.91 1.84 -8.13
N GLN A 330 -9.08 1.12 -9.24
CA GLN A 330 -8.00 0.78 -10.18
C GLN A 330 -7.31 2.05 -10.71
N SER A 331 -8.09 3.05 -11.12
CA SER A 331 -7.57 4.34 -11.59
C SER A 331 -6.79 5.08 -10.50
N ALA A 332 -7.26 5.05 -9.26
CA ALA A 332 -6.60 5.72 -8.14
C ALA A 332 -5.28 5.03 -7.74
N LEU A 333 -5.24 3.70 -7.83
CA LEU A 333 -4.05 2.89 -7.52
C LEU A 333 -2.97 3.03 -8.61
N LEU A 334 -3.35 2.86 -9.88
CA LEU A 334 -2.42 2.93 -11.02
C LEU A 334 -1.94 4.36 -11.31
N PHE A 335 -2.81 5.34 -11.08
CA PHE A 335 -2.56 6.74 -11.39
C PHE A 335 -2.83 7.59 -10.13
N PRO A 336 -1.93 7.53 -9.13
CA PRO A 336 -2.12 8.31 -7.91
C PRO A 336 -1.94 9.81 -8.19
N ARG A 337 -2.48 10.63 -7.29
CA ARG A 337 -2.15 12.06 -7.23
C ARG A 337 -0.90 12.27 -6.40
N ARG A 338 -0.11 13.29 -6.74
CA ARG A 338 1.04 13.69 -5.93
C ARG A 338 0.60 14.01 -4.48
N PRO A 339 1.25 13.45 -3.46
CA PRO A 339 0.95 13.77 -2.07
C PRO A 339 1.23 15.27 -1.79
N LEU A 340 0.40 15.91 -0.96
CA LEU A 340 0.44 17.36 -0.73
C LEU A 340 1.81 17.86 -0.26
N LEU A 341 2.50 17.09 0.60
CA LEU A 341 3.83 17.43 1.11
C LEU A 341 4.88 17.58 0.00
N SER A 342 4.80 16.76 -1.06
CA SER A 342 5.70 16.88 -2.21
C SER A 342 5.46 18.15 -3.03
N ARG A 343 4.24 18.72 -2.97
CA ARG A 343 3.92 19.98 -3.63
C ARG A 343 4.49 21.16 -2.86
N LEU A 344 4.45 21.11 -1.54
CA LEU A 344 5.04 22.13 -0.67
C LEU A 344 6.56 22.19 -0.84
N ARG A 345 7.23 21.03 -0.86
CA ARG A 345 8.69 20.98 -1.06
C ARG A 345 9.13 21.53 -2.42
N ARG A 346 8.37 21.27 -3.50
CA ARG A 346 8.66 21.86 -4.82
C ARG A 346 8.43 23.36 -4.84
N ARG A 347 7.38 23.86 -4.18
CA ARG A 347 7.13 25.31 -4.07
C ARG A 347 8.27 26.01 -3.34
N ALA A 348 8.76 25.43 -2.24
CA ALA A 348 9.90 25.97 -1.51
C ALA A 348 11.20 25.95 -2.34
N ALA A 349 11.41 24.91 -3.15
CA ALA A 349 12.58 24.80 -4.02
C ALA A 349 12.50 25.67 -5.29
N SER A 350 11.31 26.13 -5.68
CA SER A 350 11.12 27.07 -6.81
C SER A 350 11.11 28.54 -6.41
N SER A 351 11.08 28.82 -5.09
CA SER A 351 11.12 30.18 -4.54
C SER A 351 12.50 30.58 -4.03
N ALA A 352 13.45 29.66 -4.03
CA ALA A 352 14.88 29.89 -3.81
C ALA A 352 15.58 29.81 -5.17
#